data_AF-A0A7C2FRK9-F1
#
_entry.id   AF-A0A7C2FRK9-F1
#
_cell.length_a   1.000
_cell.length_b   1.000
_cell.length_c   1.000
_cell.angle_alpha   90.00
_cell.angle_beta   90.00
_cell.angle_gamma   90.00
#
_symmetry.space_group_name_H-M   'P 1'
#
loop_
_entity.id
_entity.type
_entity.pdbx_description
1 polymer ?
#
loop_
_entity_poly.entity_id
_entity_poly.type
_entity_poly.pdbx_seq_one_letter_code
_entity_poly.pdbx_strand_id
1 'polypeptide(L)'
;MVKLEEIVEKIRNYASTQWKPLNNEDSRRPAEAVEKGGDVELLAEPREALKYLDSSFAKESLYFNIYAVDSSSRVVETPYVFLAITTGSLISRFTGKGLDCPPIGFITGAVEDACRFLTIIPNLQAPIEFDDKLSGFLYRDNPVGVRYDQDYNKYVLLEETRLLTESYLVSKSLEEGLLENSILLVDGPLIYPSTIEVSPALLGKV
;
A
#
# COMPACT_ATOMS: atom_id res chain seq x y z
N MET A 1 -20.63 11.00 -7.79
CA MET A 1 -19.66 11.07 -6.67
C MET A 1 -20.26 10.26 -5.52
N VAL A 2 -19.84 9.00 -5.34
CA VAL A 2 -20.30 8.19 -4.21
C VAL A 2 -19.63 8.78 -2.97
N LYS A 3 -20.41 9.40 -2.09
CA LYS A 3 -19.86 10.00 -0.88
C LYS A 3 -19.60 8.87 0.11
N LEU A 4 -18.46 8.88 0.78
CA LEU A 4 -18.15 7.95 1.89
C LEU A 4 -19.32 7.88 2.91
N GLU A 5 -20.02 9.01 3.05
CA GLU A 5 -21.28 9.16 3.79
C GLU A 5 -22.36 8.16 3.39
N GLU A 6 -22.59 7.92 2.09
CA GLU A 6 -23.62 6.98 1.60
C GLU A 6 -23.28 5.53 1.96
N ILE A 7 -21.99 5.17 1.94
CA ILE A 7 -21.51 3.84 2.34
C ILE A 7 -21.69 3.67 3.85
N VAL A 8 -21.31 4.68 4.63
CA VAL A 8 -21.48 4.69 6.09
C VAL A 8 -22.97 4.64 6.46
N GLU A 9 -23.84 5.36 5.76
CA GLU A 9 -25.29 5.32 5.99
C GLU A 9 -25.90 3.98 5.60
N LYS A 10 -25.50 3.37 4.48
CA LYS A 10 -25.92 2.01 4.14
C LYS A 10 -25.54 1.02 5.23
N ILE A 11 -24.29 1.05 5.69
CA ILE A 11 -23.80 0.19 6.79
C ILE A 11 -24.60 0.45 8.07
N ARG A 12 -24.84 1.72 8.42
CA ARG A 12 -25.60 2.12 9.63
C ARG A 12 -27.05 1.67 9.58
N ASN A 13 -27.74 1.90 8.47
CA ASN A 13 -29.13 1.50 8.28
C ASN A 13 -29.25 -0.02 8.37
N TYR A 14 -28.33 -0.75 7.75
CA TYR A 14 -28.29 -2.21 7.81
C TYR A 14 -28.03 -2.74 9.24
N ALA A 15 -27.14 -2.09 10.00
CA ALA A 15 -26.86 -2.44 11.40
C ALA A 15 -28.04 -2.18 12.36
N SER A 16 -28.89 -1.19 12.04
CA SER A 16 -30.04 -0.82 12.89
C SER A 16 -31.20 -1.83 12.85
N THR A 17 -31.27 -2.65 11.79
CA THR A 17 -32.42 -3.52 11.49
C THR A 17 -32.32 -4.95 12.03
N GLN A 18 -31.47 -5.17 13.04
CA GLN A 18 -31.09 -6.43 13.72
C GLN A 18 -29.64 -6.78 13.37
N TRP A 19 -28.76 -6.94 14.39
CA TRP A 19 -27.77 -8.03 14.54
C TRP A 19 -26.77 -7.79 15.69
N LYS A 20 -26.06 -8.85 16.07
CA LYS A 20 -24.98 -8.85 17.09
C LYS A 20 -23.64 -8.52 16.42
N PRO A 21 -22.81 -7.62 16.99
CA PRO A 21 -21.45 -7.36 16.51
C PRO A 21 -20.59 -8.63 16.54
N LEU A 22 -19.76 -8.84 15.51
CA LEU A 22 -18.74 -9.88 15.47
C LEU A 22 -17.39 -9.28 15.86
N ASN A 23 -17.33 -8.72 17.07
CA ASN A 23 -16.07 -8.22 17.60
C ASN A 23 -15.18 -9.41 17.96
N ASN A 24 -14.28 -9.79 17.05
CA ASN A 24 -13.22 -10.74 17.34
C ASN A 24 -12.04 -9.97 17.99
N GLU A 25 -11.89 -10.06 19.31
CA GLU A 25 -10.79 -9.41 20.03
C GLU A 25 -9.41 -9.94 19.63
N ASP A 26 -9.32 -11.16 19.09
CA ASP A 26 -8.05 -11.73 18.64
C ASP A 26 -7.54 -11.06 17.36
N SER A 27 -8.46 -10.58 16.49
CA SER A 27 -8.12 -9.76 15.30
C SER A 27 -7.46 -8.41 15.66
N ARG A 28 -7.66 -7.95 16.90
CA ARG A 28 -7.15 -6.69 17.46
C ARG A 28 -5.92 -6.88 18.33
N ARG A 29 -5.42 -8.10 18.47
CA ARG A 29 -4.14 -8.31 19.16
C ARG A 29 -3.02 -7.85 18.25
N PRO A 30 -2.07 -7.04 18.76
CA PRO A 30 -0.82 -6.82 18.05
C PRO A 30 -0.26 -8.18 17.67
N ALA A 31 -0.01 -8.40 16.37
CA ALA A 31 0.76 -9.55 15.98
C ALA A 31 2.17 -9.33 16.56
N GLU A 32 2.62 -10.23 17.44
CA GLU A 32 4.04 -10.38 17.72
C GLU A 32 4.70 -10.95 16.46
N ALA A 33 4.82 -10.12 15.43
CA ALA A 33 5.76 -10.35 14.35
C ALA A 33 7.15 -10.09 14.93
N VAL A 34 7.62 -11.01 15.76
CA VAL A 34 9.05 -11.14 15.97
C VAL A 34 9.56 -11.58 14.62
N GLU A 35 10.25 -10.69 13.90
CA GLU A 35 11.21 -11.13 12.90
C GLU A 35 12.10 -12.13 13.63
N LYS A 36 11.81 -13.43 13.47
CA LYS A 36 12.85 -14.42 13.70
C LYS A 36 13.87 -14.03 12.66
N GLY A 37 14.97 -13.42 13.13
CA GLY A 37 16.15 -13.26 12.32
C GLY A 37 16.43 -14.63 11.73
N GLY A 38 16.02 -14.83 10.48
CA GLY A 38 16.65 -15.85 9.67
C GLY A 38 18.11 -15.49 9.70
N ASP A 39 18.98 -16.49 9.63
CA ASP A 39 20.36 -16.26 9.25
C ASP A 39 20.34 -15.70 7.82
N VAL A 40 20.01 -14.40 7.69
CA VAL A 40 20.35 -13.61 6.54
C VAL A 40 21.85 -13.54 6.68
N GLU A 41 22.55 -14.39 5.92
CA GLU A 41 23.93 -14.11 5.59
C GLU A 41 23.92 -12.67 5.09
N LEU A 42 24.46 -11.77 5.93
CA LEU A 42 24.80 -10.43 5.51
C LEU A 42 25.72 -10.61 4.31
N LEU A 43 25.16 -10.49 3.10
CA LEU A 43 25.90 -10.61 1.84
C LEU A 43 27.07 -9.63 1.78
N ALA A 44 27.09 -8.65 2.68
CA ALA A 44 28.23 -7.83 3.01
C ALA A 44 28.10 -7.32 4.46
N GLU A 45 29.22 -7.24 5.20
CA GLU A 45 29.24 -6.40 6.40
C GLU A 45 28.81 -4.97 6.03
N PRO A 46 28.16 -4.20 6.93
CA PRO A 46 27.72 -2.82 6.63
C PRO A 46 28.82 -1.92 6.05
N ARG A 47 30.09 -2.17 6.41
CA ARG A 47 31.27 -1.49 5.84
C ARG A 47 31.61 -1.91 4.41
N GLU A 48 31.34 -3.15 4.03
CA GLU A 48 31.49 -3.69 2.68
C GLU A 48 30.30 -3.27 1.80
N ALA A 49 29.07 -3.20 2.33
CA ALA A 49 27.92 -2.62 1.63
C ALA A 49 28.16 -1.16 1.24
N LEU A 50 28.82 -0.39 2.11
CA LEU A 50 29.30 0.97 1.84
C LEU A 50 30.46 1.04 0.84
N LYS A 51 31.22 -0.05 0.61
CA LYS A 51 32.25 -0.10 -0.46
C LYS A 51 31.62 -0.21 -1.85
N TYR A 52 30.41 -0.77 -1.97
CA TYR A 52 29.66 -0.79 -3.23
C TYR A 52 29.06 0.58 -3.58
N LEU A 53 28.89 1.45 -2.57
CA LEU A 53 28.75 2.88 -2.78
C LEU A 53 30.14 3.46 -3.04
N ASP A 54 30.67 3.22 -4.25
CA ASP A 54 31.90 3.85 -4.65
C ASP A 54 31.75 5.37 -4.50
N SER A 55 32.52 5.95 -3.58
CA SER A 55 32.54 7.40 -3.35
C SER A 55 32.99 8.19 -4.60
N SER A 56 33.51 7.52 -5.62
CA SER A 56 33.73 8.08 -6.96
C SER A 56 32.41 8.41 -7.68
N PHE A 57 31.37 7.57 -7.56
CA PHE A 57 30.02 7.87 -8.03
C PHE A 57 29.50 9.12 -7.33
N ALA A 58 29.61 9.19 -6.00
CA ALA A 58 29.18 10.35 -5.22
C ALA A 58 29.95 11.66 -5.55
N LYS A 59 31.19 11.56 -6.07
CA LYS A 59 32.01 12.70 -6.46
C LYS A 59 31.76 13.18 -7.89
N GLU A 60 31.32 12.30 -8.79
CA GLU A 60 30.91 12.65 -10.16
C GLU A 60 29.43 13.04 -10.27
N SER A 61 28.62 12.80 -9.23
CA SER A 61 27.16 12.85 -9.29
C SER A 61 26.47 13.84 -8.34
N LEU A 62 26.88 15.11 -8.35
CA LEU A 62 26.10 16.18 -7.67
C LEU A 62 24.65 16.35 -8.21
N TYR A 63 24.20 15.49 -9.13
CA TYR A 63 22.94 15.54 -9.87
C TYR A 63 22.12 14.23 -9.87
N PHE A 64 22.33 13.28 -8.94
CA PHE A 64 21.38 12.17 -8.84
C PHE A 64 20.04 12.65 -8.30
N ASN A 65 18.94 12.33 -9.00
CA ASN A 65 17.61 12.55 -8.46
C ASN A 65 17.41 11.60 -7.27
N ILE A 66 17.13 12.17 -6.10
CA ILE A 66 16.84 11.40 -4.89
C ILE A 66 15.33 11.44 -4.69
N TYR A 67 14.74 10.26 -4.58
CA TYR A 67 13.34 10.06 -4.21
C TYR A 67 13.24 9.37 -2.87
N ALA A 68 12.20 9.70 -2.12
CA ALA A 68 11.81 8.98 -0.92
C ALA A 68 10.35 8.57 -1.05
N VAL A 69 10.03 7.34 -0.66
CA VAL A 69 8.66 6.83 -0.58
C VAL A 69 8.35 6.49 0.87
N ASP A 70 7.17 6.90 1.31
CA ASP A 70 6.62 6.59 2.62
C ASP A 70 5.09 6.54 2.52
N SER A 71 4.48 5.77 3.41
CA SER A 71 3.04 5.65 3.53
C SER A 71 2.57 5.59 4.98
N SER A 72 1.34 6.03 5.18
CA SER A 72 0.67 5.98 6.46
C SER A 72 -0.78 5.51 6.29
N SER A 73 -1.32 4.94 7.37
CA SER A 73 -2.71 4.49 7.40
C SER A 73 -3.47 5.16 8.54
N ARG A 74 -4.72 5.54 8.28
CA ARG A 74 -5.69 6.01 9.28
C ARG A 74 -6.84 5.02 9.38
N VAL A 75 -7.27 4.74 10.60
CA VAL A 75 -8.30 3.75 10.88
C VAL A 75 -9.51 4.40 11.52
N VAL A 76 -10.69 4.00 11.05
CA VAL A 76 -11.96 4.23 11.71
C VAL A 76 -12.53 2.84 12.02
N GLU A 77 -12.48 2.45 13.29
CA GLU A 77 -13.06 1.21 13.75
C GLU A 77 -14.32 1.48 14.58
N THR A 78 -15.39 0.79 14.23
CA THR A 78 -16.66 0.79 14.94
C THR A 78 -17.07 -0.66 15.23
N PRO A 79 -18.08 -0.88 16.09
CA PRO A 79 -18.65 -2.21 16.28
C PRO A 79 -19.20 -2.87 15.01
N TYR A 80 -19.38 -2.11 13.92
CA TYR A 80 -20.04 -2.57 12.69
C TYR A 80 -19.10 -2.66 11.49
N VAL A 81 -18.03 -1.87 11.49
CA VAL A 81 -17.10 -1.78 10.38
C VAL A 81 -15.73 -1.37 10.87
N PHE A 82 -14.71 -2.01 10.32
CA PHE A 82 -13.34 -1.55 10.32
C PHE A 82 -13.04 -0.94 8.95
N LEU A 83 -12.59 0.31 8.94
CA LEU A 83 -12.20 1.02 7.73
C LEU A 83 -10.77 1.53 7.90
N ALA A 84 -9.91 1.20 6.94
CA ALA A 84 -8.56 1.75 6.85
C ALA A 84 -8.45 2.58 5.57
N ILE A 85 -7.84 3.75 5.70
CA ILE A 85 -7.46 4.64 4.60
C ILE A 85 -5.94 4.70 4.60
N THR A 86 -5.33 4.16 3.55
CA THR A 86 -3.87 4.17 3.39
C THR A 86 -3.50 5.21 2.37
N THR A 87 -2.54 6.05 2.70
CA THR A 87 -2.04 7.11 1.82
C THR A 87 -0.53 7.03 1.74
N GLY A 88 0.04 7.21 0.55
CA GLY A 88 1.47 7.26 0.37
C GLY A 88 1.88 8.33 -0.63
N SER A 89 3.13 8.76 -0.52
CA SER A 89 3.73 9.71 -1.44
C SER A 89 5.15 9.27 -1.78
N LEU A 90 5.49 9.39 -3.06
CA LEU A 90 6.87 9.32 -3.54
C LEU A 90 7.32 10.72 -3.92
N ILE A 91 8.34 11.26 -3.27
CA ILE A 91 8.71 12.68 -3.36
C ILE A 91 10.15 12.82 -3.84
N SER A 92 10.37 13.67 -4.85
CA SER A 92 11.70 14.09 -5.29
C SER A 92 12.27 15.18 -4.38
N ARG A 93 13.49 14.97 -3.88
CA ARG A 93 14.23 15.98 -3.09
C ARG A 93 14.40 17.31 -3.82
N PHE A 94 14.68 17.26 -5.13
CA PHE A 94 15.11 18.44 -5.89
C PHE A 94 13.95 19.20 -6.52
N THR A 95 12.92 18.48 -6.98
CA THR A 95 11.79 19.11 -7.66
C THR A 95 10.60 19.35 -6.75
N GLY A 96 10.54 18.69 -5.59
CA GLY A 96 9.36 18.67 -4.72
C GLY A 96 8.13 18.04 -5.38
N LYS A 97 8.24 17.57 -6.63
CA LYS A 97 7.19 16.82 -7.31
C LYS A 97 7.11 15.46 -6.67
N GLY A 98 5.88 15.02 -6.45
CA GLY A 98 5.61 13.69 -5.96
C GLY A 98 4.43 13.04 -6.66
N LEU A 99 4.44 11.71 -6.63
CA LEU A 99 3.29 10.89 -6.95
C LEU A 99 2.59 10.54 -5.63
N ASP A 100 1.28 10.77 -5.59
CA ASP A 100 0.47 10.50 -4.42
C ASP A 100 -0.49 9.34 -4.69
N CYS A 101 -0.74 8.54 -3.66
CA CYS A 101 -1.78 7.53 -3.64
C CYS A 101 -2.66 7.74 -2.39
N PRO A 102 -3.97 8.05 -2.53
CA PRO A 102 -4.63 8.45 -3.78
C PRO A 102 -4.11 9.82 -4.27
N PRO A 103 -4.21 10.13 -5.57
CA PRO A 103 -3.78 11.41 -6.09
C PRO A 103 -4.62 12.55 -5.48
N ILE A 104 -4.00 13.70 -5.22
CA ILE A 104 -4.70 14.87 -4.66
C ILE A 104 -5.90 15.32 -5.53
N GLY A 105 -5.81 15.09 -6.84
CA GLY A 105 -6.92 15.33 -7.77
C GLY A 105 -8.15 14.49 -7.44
N PHE A 106 -7.98 13.26 -6.95
CA PHE A 106 -9.10 12.41 -6.57
C PHE A 106 -9.79 12.95 -5.31
N ILE A 107 -9.00 13.39 -4.33
CA ILE A 107 -9.49 13.99 -3.08
C ILE A 107 -10.29 15.27 -3.36
N THR A 108 -9.82 16.09 -4.32
CA THR A 108 -10.46 17.35 -4.72
C THR A 108 -11.59 17.16 -5.74
N GLY A 109 -11.81 15.93 -6.24
CA GLY A 109 -12.80 15.62 -7.27
C GLY A 109 -12.40 16.05 -8.69
N ALA A 110 -11.14 16.44 -8.90
CA ALA A 110 -10.58 16.80 -10.20
C ALA A 110 -10.25 15.57 -11.08
N VAL A 111 -10.04 14.40 -10.49
CA VAL A 111 -9.94 13.12 -11.21
C VAL A 111 -10.86 12.07 -10.58
N GLU A 112 -11.37 11.15 -11.41
CA GLU A 112 -12.27 10.09 -10.95
C GLU A 112 -11.57 8.77 -10.63
N ASP A 113 -10.35 8.58 -11.13
CA ASP A 113 -9.54 7.38 -10.93
C ASP A 113 -8.50 7.60 -9.83
N ALA A 114 -8.25 6.54 -9.07
CA ALA A 114 -7.24 6.48 -8.03
C ALA A 114 -6.69 5.06 -7.94
N CYS A 115 -5.49 4.95 -7.34
CA CYS A 115 -4.97 3.69 -6.83
C CYS A 115 -5.93 3.06 -5.81
N ARG A 116 -5.66 1.82 -5.40
CA ARG A 116 -6.31 1.26 -4.21
C ARG A 116 -5.74 1.92 -2.96
N PHE A 117 -6.62 2.38 -2.08
CA PHE A 117 -6.23 3.12 -0.89
C PHE A 117 -7.18 2.88 0.30
N LEU A 118 -8.21 2.06 0.11
CA LEU A 118 -9.23 1.78 1.12
C LEU A 118 -9.24 0.29 1.46
N THR A 119 -9.47 -0.01 2.73
CA THR A 119 -9.84 -1.35 3.18
C THR A 119 -11.10 -1.25 4.02
N ILE A 120 -12.11 -2.06 3.72
CA ILE A 120 -13.38 -2.06 4.44
C ILE A 120 -13.72 -3.49 4.83
N ILE A 121 -13.76 -3.74 6.15
CA ILE A 121 -14.14 -5.02 6.74
C ILE A 121 -15.42 -4.80 7.55
N PRO A 122 -16.56 -5.34 7.09
CA PRO A 122 -17.78 -5.39 7.88
C PRO A 122 -17.58 -6.31 9.10
N ASN A 123 -17.91 -5.84 10.31
CA ASN A 123 -17.91 -6.64 11.55
C ASN A 123 -19.31 -7.23 11.84
N LEU A 124 -20.03 -7.63 10.80
CA LEU A 124 -21.42 -8.11 10.80
C LEU A 124 -21.54 -9.35 9.90
N GLN A 125 -22.43 -10.32 10.19
CA GLN A 125 -22.50 -11.62 9.45
C GLN A 125 -23.07 -11.49 8.02
N ALA A 126 -23.07 -10.29 7.43
CA ALA A 126 -23.89 -9.95 6.27
C ALA A 126 -22.98 -9.74 5.06
N PRO A 127 -23.32 -10.32 3.90
CA PRO A 127 -22.59 -10.02 2.67
C PRO A 127 -22.84 -8.55 2.31
N ILE A 128 -21.82 -7.71 2.50
CA ILE A 128 -21.83 -6.35 1.97
C ILE A 128 -21.23 -6.42 0.57
N GLU A 129 -22.10 -6.23 -0.43
CA GLU A 129 -21.66 -5.99 -1.80
C GLU A 129 -21.34 -4.50 -1.96
N PHE A 130 -20.11 -4.23 -2.41
CA PHE A 130 -19.69 -2.91 -2.79
C PHE A 130 -19.94 -2.72 -4.28
N ASP A 131 -20.36 -1.52 -4.70
CA ASP A 131 -20.47 -1.21 -6.12
C ASP A 131 -19.11 -1.31 -6.83
N ASP A 132 -19.14 -1.44 -8.16
CA ASP A 132 -17.92 -1.62 -8.98
C ASP A 132 -16.93 -0.46 -8.83
N LYS A 133 -17.45 0.76 -8.62
CA LYS A 133 -16.61 1.96 -8.49
C LYS A 133 -15.82 1.92 -7.18
N LEU A 134 -16.47 1.65 -6.05
CA LEU A 134 -15.80 1.49 -4.77
C LEU A 134 -14.87 0.28 -4.78
N SER A 135 -15.29 -0.81 -5.44
CA SER A 135 -14.48 -2.02 -5.62
C SER A 135 -13.11 -1.73 -6.25
N GLY A 136 -13.03 -0.75 -7.15
CA GLY A 136 -11.77 -0.30 -7.76
C GLY A 136 -10.76 0.27 -6.76
N PHE A 137 -11.21 0.83 -5.63
CA PHE A 137 -10.36 1.47 -4.63
C PHE A 137 -10.01 0.58 -3.44
N LEU A 138 -10.59 -0.63 -3.37
CA LEU A 138 -10.46 -1.51 -2.21
C LEU A 138 -9.28 -2.48 -2.31
N TYR A 139 -8.48 -2.55 -1.25
CA TYR A 139 -7.73 -3.75 -0.91
C TYR A 139 -8.67 -4.76 -0.26
N ARG A 140 -8.91 -5.87 -0.95
CA ARG A 140 -9.80 -6.96 -0.48
C ARG A 140 -9.04 -8.18 -0.01
N ASP A 141 -7.86 -8.39 -0.56
CA ASP A 141 -7.03 -9.56 -0.37
C ASP A 141 -5.60 -9.10 -0.14
N ASN A 142 -4.87 -9.86 0.64
CA ASN A 142 -3.45 -9.65 0.85
C ASN A 142 -2.62 -10.14 -0.36
N PRO A 143 -1.29 -9.91 -0.38
CA PRO A 143 -0.44 -10.26 -1.53
C PRO A 143 -0.45 -11.74 -1.95
N VAL A 144 -0.85 -12.65 -1.04
CA VAL A 144 -0.95 -14.09 -1.31
C VAL A 144 -2.39 -14.56 -1.59
N GLY A 145 -3.33 -13.63 -1.75
CA GLY A 145 -4.73 -13.90 -2.11
C GLY A 145 -5.63 -14.30 -0.94
N VAL A 146 -5.20 -14.06 0.31
CA VAL A 146 -6.04 -14.26 1.49
C VAL A 146 -6.92 -13.03 1.69
N ARG A 147 -8.23 -13.26 1.78
CA ARG A 147 -9.21 -12.19 1.96
C ARG A 147 -9.05 -11.50 3.32
N TYR A 148 -9.15 -10.17 3.29
CA TYR A 148 -9.33 -9.36 4.47
C TYR A 148 -10.78 -9.49 4.97
N ASP A 149 -10.93 -10.18 6.09
CA ASP A 149 -12.20 -10.37 6.78
C ASP A 149 -12.08 -10.03 8.27
N GLN A 150 -13.15 -10.25 9.03
CA GLN A 150 -13.24 -9.93 10.46
C GLN A 150 -12.26 -10.71 11.34
N ASP A 151 -11.78 -11.86 10.86
CA ASP A 151 -10.87 -12.76 11.58
C ASP A 151 -9.42 -12.47 11.23
N TYR A 152 -9.18 -11.73 10.15
CA TYR A 152 -7.86 -11.25 9.75
C TYR A 152 -7.27 -10.29 10.79
N ASN A 153 -5.97 -10.43 11.07
CA ASN A 153 -5.28 -9.56 12.01
C ASN A 153 -5.19 -8.12 11.45
N LYS A 154 -5.83 -7.18 12.13
CA LYS A 154 -5.95 -5.79 11.67
C LYS A 154 -4.62 -5.05 11.65
N TYR A 155 -3.67 -5.40 12.52
CA TYR A 155 -2.33 -4.79 12.51
C TYR A 155 -1.52 -5.26 11.31
N VAL A 156 -1.54 -6.57 11.02
CA VAL A 156 -0.88 -7.13 9.83
C VAL A 156 -1.46 -6.51 8.56
N LEU A 157 -2.79 -6.37 8.49
CA LEU A 157 -3.47 -5.73 7.37
C LEU A 157 -2.97 -4.28 7.15
N LEU A 158 -2.80 -3.49 8.21
CA LEU A 158 -2.34 -2.11 8.07
C LEU A 158 -0.94 -2.05 7.49
N GLU A 159 -0.03 -2.89 7.98
CA GLU A 159 1.34 -2.97 7.45
C GLU A 159 1.34 -3.47 5.99
N GLU A 160 0.56 -4.49 5.66
CA GLU A 160 0.44 -4.99 4.27
C GLU A 160 -0.15 -3.94 3.32
N THR A 161 -1.14 -3.17 3.75
CA THR A 161 -1.75 -2.13 2.88
C THR A 161 -0.82 -0.93 2.67
N ARG A 162 -0.03 -0.55 3.68
CA ARG A 162 1.06 0.44 3.55
C ARG A 162 2.10 -0.03 2.55
N LEU A 163 2.58 -1.25 2.73
CA LEU A 163 3.51 -1.93 1.84
C LEU A 163 3.02 -2.01 0.39
N LEU A 164 1.76 -2.39 0.17
CA LEU A 164 1.14 -2.42 -1.16
C LEU A 164 1.06 -1.03 -1.80
N THR A 165 0.79 0.00 -1.00
CA THR A 165 0.71 1.39 -1.46
C THR A 165 2.08 1.91 -1.89
N GLU A 166 3.12 1.64 -1.11
CA GLU A 166 4.52 1.99 -1.45
C GLU A 166 5.00 1.25 -2.69
N SER A 167 4.75 -0.07 -2.77
CA SER A 167 5.06 -0.87 -3.95
C SER A 167 4.34 -0.36 -5.21
N TYR A 168 3.08 0.08 -5.09
CA TYR A 168 2.36 0.72 -6.19
C TYR A 168 3.05 2.01 -6.66
N LEU A 169 3.40 2.90 -5.72
CA LEU A 169 4.06 4.17 -6.04
C LEU A 169 5.41 3.97 -6.71
N VAL A 170 6.21 3.03 -6.23
CA VAL A 170 7.50 2.67 -6.84
C VAL A 170 7.30 2.10 -8.23
N SER A 171 6.38 1.16 -8.41
CA SER A 171 6.08 0.56 -9.72
C SER A 171 5.61 1.61 -10.73
N LYS A 172 4.69 2.49 -10.31
CA LYS A 172 4.20 3.60 -11.13
C LYS A 172 5.33 4.55 -11.54
N SER A 173 6.24 4.85 -10.61
CA SER A 173 7.38 5.72 -10.85
C SER A 173 8.40 5.11 -11.83
N LEU A 174 8.57 3.79 -11.81
CA LEU A 174 9.40 3.06 -12.78
C LEU A 174 8.76 3.10 -14.18
N GLU A 175 7.44 2.86 -14.27
CA GLU A 175 6.70 2.96 -15.54
C GLU A 175 6.77 4.36 -16.17
N GLU A 176 6.78 5.40 -15.33
CA GLU A 176 6.87 6.80 -15.76
C GLU A 176 8.31 7.27 -16.01
N GLY A 177 9.31 6.40 -15.80
CA GLY A 177 10.73 6.72 -15.99
C GLY A 177 11.29 7.68 -14.93
N LEU A 178 10.55 7.97 -13.85
CA LEU A 178 10.95 8.94 -12.83
C LEU A 178 12.18 8.49 -12.03
N LEU A 179 12.33 7.19 -11.85
CA LEU A 179 13.40 6.57 -11.06
C LEU A 179 14.63 6.16 -11.89
N GLU A 180 14.66 6.46 -13.19
CA GLU A 180 15.86 6.22 -14.00
C GLU A 180 17.04 7.02 -13.45
N ASN A 181 18.20 6.36 -13.28
CA ASN A 181 19.42 6.95 -12.74
C ASN A 181 19.18 7.72 -11.42
N SER A 182 18.32 7.20 -10.55
CA SER A 182 17.89 7.84 -9.31
C SER A 182 18.20 6.97 -8.10
N ILE A 183 18.32 7.61 -6.94
CA ILE A 183 18.40 6.92 -5.64
C ILE A 183 17.00 6.94 -5.03
N LEU A 184 16.47 5.76 -4.70
CA LEU A 184 15.21 5.62 -3.98
C LEU A 184 15.48 5.24 -2.52
N LEU A 185 14.93 6.02 -1.61
CA LEU A 185 14.87 5.73 -0.18
C LEU A 185 13.48 5.17 0.16
N VAL A 186 13.45 4.04 0.87
CA VAL A 186 12.23 3.36 1.26
C VAL A 186 12.22 3.20 2.78
N ASP A 187 11.10 3.52 3.43
CA ASP A 187 10.89 3.24 4.85
C ASP A 187 10.33 1.81 5.06
N GLY A 188 11.24 0.84 5.21
CA GLY A 188 10.88 -0.57 5.43
C GLY A 188 11.04 -1.46 4.19
N PRO A 189 10.57 -2.72 4.26
CA PRO A 189 10.62 -3.63 3.11
C PRO A 189 9.66 -3.16 2.00
N LEU A 190 9.92 -3.54 0.74
CA LEU A 190 8.92 -3.49 -0.34
C LEU A 190 8.46 -4.91 -0.67
N ILE A 191 7.24 -5.07 -1.16
CA ILE A 191 6.89 -6.28 -1.93
C ILE A 191 7.65 -6.15 -3.24
N TYR A 192 8.84 -6.72 -3.28
CA TYR A 192 9.57 -6.95 -4.51
C TYR A 192 9.03 -8.26 -5.08
N PRO A 193 8.32 -8.26 -6.23
CA PRO A 193 7.98 -9.53 -6.85
C PRO A 193 9.29 -10.22 -7.23
N SER A 194 9.51 -11.44 -6.72
CA SER A 194 10.64 -12.30 -7.10
C SER A 194 10.56 -12.76 -8.56
N THR A 195 9.48 -12.45 -9.27
CA THR A 195 9.28 -12.74 -10.70
C THR A 195 8.60 -11.58 -11.42
N ILE A 196 9.35 -10.85 -12.24
CA ILE A 196 8.82 -10.06 -13.34
C ILE A 196 8.58 -11.04 -14.50
N GLU A 197 7.34 -11.46 -14.72
CA GLU A 197 6.98 -12.08 -16.00
C GLU A 197 6.78 -10.95 -17.03
N VAL A 198 7.75 -10.80 -17.92
CA VAL A 198 7.61 -9.94 -19.10
C VAL A 198 6.64 -10.64 -20.06
N SER A 199 5.53 -9.99 -20.38
CA SER A 199 4.58 -10.47 -21.39
C SER A 199 5.30 -10.77 -22.72
N PRO A 200 5.10 -11.95 -23.35
CA PRO A 200 5.74 -12.33 -24.62
C PRO A 200 5.33 -11.44 -25.81
N ALA A 201 4.37 -10.53 -25.64
CA ALA A 201 3.79 -9.74 -26.73
C ALA A 201 4.75 -8.73 -27.39
N LEU A 202 5.98 -8.57 -26.87
CA LEU A 202 7.03 -7.71 -27.46
C LEU A 202 8.19 -8.47 -28.13
N LEU A 203 8.17 -9.81 -28.15
CA LEU A 203 9.11 -10.63 -28.92
C LEU A 203 8.49 -11.03 -30.27
N GLY A 204 8.16 -10.02 -31.07
CA GLY A 204 7.90 -10.17 -32.49
C GLY A 204 9.15 -9.84 -33.31
N LYS A 205 9.65 -10.84 -34.05
CA LYS A 205 10.68 -10.78 -35.11
C LYS A 205 12.15 -10.70 -34.66
N VAL A 206 12.81 -11.86 -34.58
CA VAL A 206 13.81 -12.34 -35.57
C VAL A 206 13.74 -13.87 -35.62
#